data_AF-A0A0G9GZD1-F1
#
_entry.id   AF-A0A0G9GZD1-F1
#
_cell.length_a   1.000
_cell.length_b   1.000
_cell.length_c   1.000
_cell.angle_alpha   90.00
_cell.angle_beta   90.00
_cell.angle_gamma   90.00
#
_symmetry.space_group_name_H-M   'P 1'
#
loop_
_entity.id
_entity.type
_entity.pdbx_description
1 polymer ?
#
loop_
_entity_poly.entity_id
_entity_poly.type
_entity_poly.pdbx_seq_one_letter_code
_entity_poly.pdbx_strand_id
1 'polypeptide(L)'
;MTSNIEDVEEEHAFYFKEKMYFSYLDEHHFYAWLESIDDVVKAEGTPRGIRVTLRGAYLSRGGAHDLLALFTRYGYPLAMLRKFLAPADDAWFRDPAAYWISELYKDLPDYVPPTAGESSL
;
A
#
# COMPACT_ATOMS: atom_id res chain seq x y z
N MET A 1 -1.47 -18.33 -25.34
CA MET A 1 -1.74 -18.47 -23.89
C MET A 1 -2.56 -17.26 -23.51
N THR A 2 -3.88 -17.36 -23.56
CA THR A 2 -4.77 -16.28 -23.15
C THR A 2 -4.95 -16.44 -21.65
N SER A 3 -4.22 -15.65 -20.85
CA SER A 3 -4.54 -15.54 -19.43
C SER A 3 -5.97 -15.04 -19.30
N ASN A 4 -6.78 -15.69 -18.45
CA ASN A 4 -8.16 -15.25 -18.20
C ASN A 4 -8.14 -13.84 -17.63
N ILE A 5 -9.10 -13.00 -18.03
CA ILE A 5 -9.24 -11.62 -17.54
C ILE A 5 -9.39 -11.61 -16.01
N GLU A 6 -10.07 -12.60 -15.44
CA GLU A 6 -10.21 -12.77 -13.99
C GLU A 6 -8.87 -13.02 -13.28
N ASP A 7 -7.96 -13.79 -13.89
CA ASP A 7 -6.62 -14.05 -13.31
C ASP A 7 -5.75 -12.79 -13.31
N VAL A 8 -5.87 -11.94 -14.35
CA VAL A 8 -5.14 -10.66 -14.45
C VAL A 8 -5.67 -9.64 -13.44
N GLU A 9 -6.99 -9.63 -13.19
CA GLU A 9 -7.58 -8.77 -12.17
C GLU A 9 -7.23 -9.17 -10.73
N GLU A 10 -6.93 -10.46 -10.48
CA GLU A 10 -6.41 -10.88 -9.18
C GLU A 10 -4.96 -10.43 -8.96
N GLU A 11 -4.15 -10.40 -10.02
CA GLU A 11 -2.73 -10.05 -9.94
C GLU A 11 -2.50 -8.58 -9.56
N HIS A 12 -3.34 -7.68 -10.07
CA HIS A 12 -3.29 -6.24 -9.79
C HIS A 12 -4.20 -5.83 -8.61
N ALA A 13 -4.45 -6.74 -7.67
CA ALA A 13 -5.26 -6.44 -6.51
C ALA A 13 -4.60 -6.85 -5.19
N PHE A 14 -4.97 -6.15 -4.14
CA PHE A 14 -4.69 -6.56 -2.78
C PHE A 14 -5.92 -6.46 -1.89
N TYR A 15 -5.83 -7.17 -0.78
CA TYR A 15 -6.91 -7.28 0.18
C TYR A 15 -6.41 -6.85 1.55
N PHE A 16 -7.24 -6.13 2.28
CA PHE A 16 -7.02 -5.87 3.69
C PHE A 16 -8.31 -6.01 4.48
N LYS A 17 -8.18 -6.44 5.74
CA LYS A 17 -9.31 -6.47 6.65
C LYS A 17 -9.67 -5.05 7.04
N GLU A 18 -10.90 -4.65 6.79
CA GLU A 18 -11.43 -3.35 7.20
C GLU A 18 -11.27 -3.15 8.72
N LYS A 19 -10.86 -1.95 9.12
CA LYS A 19 -10.83 -1.53 10.52
C LYS A 19 -12.11 -0.82 10.92
N MET A 20 -12.36 -0.79 12.23
CA MET A 20 -13.42 0.02 12.79
C MET A 20 -13.06 1.50 12.67
N TYR A 21 -13.94 2.27 12.05
CA TYR A 21 -13.92 3.73 12.08
C TYR A 21 -14.73 4.24 13.26
N PHE A 22 -14.27 5.32 13.89
CA PHE A 22 -14.93 5.87 15.08
C PHE A 22 -16.02 6.91 14.74
N SER A 23 -16.13 7.29 13.45
CA SER A 23 -17.20 8.13 12.94
C SER A 23 -17.40 7.89 11.44
N TYR A 24 -18.61 8.19 10.94
CA TYR A 24 -18.90 8.15 9.51
C TYR A 24 -17.99 9.07 8.69
N LEU A 25 -17.61 10.23 9.24
CA LEU A 25 -16.75 11.19 8.54
C LEU A 25 -15.32 10.65 8.37
N ASP A 26 -14.82 9.92 9.35
CA ASP A 26 -13.51 9.27 9.31
C ASP A 26 -13.48 8.16 8.24
N GLU A 27 -14.51 7.30 8.22
CA GLU A 27 -14.71 6.29 7.18
C GLU A 27 -14.81 6.93 5.78
N HIS A 28 -15.62 7.98 5.64
CA HIS A 28 -15.79 8.69 4.38
C HIS A 28 -14.46 9.26 3.87
N HIS A 29 -13.66 9.88 4.74
CA HIS A 29 -12.35 10.40 4.35
C HIS A 29 -11.34 9.31 3.98
N PHE A 30 -11.40 8.15 4.64
CA PHE A 30 -10.58 7.01 4.24
C PHE A 30 -10.86 6.60 2.80
N TYR A 31 -12.13 6.33 2.47
CA TYR A 31 -12.51 5.88 1.13
C TYR A 31 -12.32 6.97 0.08
N ALA A 32 -12.68 8.22 0.38
CA ALA A 32 -12.47 9.33 -0.54
C ALA A 32 -11.00 9.55 -0.90
N TRP A 33 -10.08 9.43 0.08
CA TRP A 33 -8.66 9.50 -0.21
C TRP A 33 -8.21 8.29 -1.03
N LEU A 34 -8.58 7.06 -0.62
CA LEU A 34 -8.23 5.84 -1.34
C LEU A 34 -8.64 5.88 -2.81
N GLU A 35 -9.87 6.32 -3.10
CA GLU A 35 -10.43 6.39 -4.46
C GLU A 35 -9.88 7.57 -5.27
N SER A 36 -9.28 8.58 -4.63
CA SER A 36 -8.65 9.71 -5.32
C SER A 36 -7.24 9.41 -5.86
N ILE A 37 -6.63 8.29 -5.45
CA ILE A 37 -5.29 7.92 -5.86
C ILE A 37 -5.33 7.42 -7.31
N ASP A 38 -4.56 8.04 -8.21
CA ASP A 38 -4.60 7.77 -9.66
C ASP A 38 -4.39 6.30 -10.04
N ASP A 39 -3.58 5.58 -9.26
CA ASP A 39 -3.29 4.15 -9.47
C ASP A 39 -4.41 3.22 -8.96
N VAL A 40 -5.35 3.72 -8.16
CA VAL A 40 -6.50 2.97 -7.67
C VAL A 40 -7.63 3.05 -8.69
N VAL A 41 -8.09 1.89 -9.16
CA VAL A 41 -9.24 1.79 -10.07
C VAL A 41 -10.53 1.71 -9.28
N LYS A 42 -10.53 0.94 -8.19
CA LYS A 42 -11.71 0.67 -7.38
C LYS A 42 -11.32 0.13 -6.00
N ALA A 43 -12.10 0.49 -4.98
CA ALA A 43 -12.13 -0.15 -3.69
C ALA A 43 -13.52 -0.76 -3.45
N GLU A 44 -13.60 -2.02 -3.03
CA GLU A 44 -14.89 -2.67 -2.78
C GLU A 44 -14.86 -3.67 -1.62
N GLY A 45 -15.95 -3.71 -0.87
CA GLY A 45 -16.16 -4.69 0.18
C GLY A 45 -16.39 -6.09 -0.38
N THR A 46 -15.70 -7.08 0.19
CA THR A 46 -15.80 -8.50 -0.16
C THR A 46 -15.90 -9.34 1.10
N PRO A 47 -16.27 -10.63 1.01
CA PRO A 47 -16.22 -11.54 2.16
C PRO A 47 -14.81 -11.68 2.78
N ARG A 48 -13.75 -11.29 2.08
CA ARG A 48 -12.35 -11.34 2.55
C ARG A 48 -11.87 -10.00 3.16
N GLY A 49 -12.73 -8.98 3.22
CA GLY A 49 -12.36 -7.61 3.57
C GLY A 49 -12.47 -6.68 2.36
N ILE A 50 -11.69 -5.60 2.33
CA ILE A 50 -11.69 -4.65 1.21
C ILE A 50 -10.72 -5.14 0.14
N ARG A 51 -11.20 -5.23 -1.10
CA ARG A 51 -10.39 -5.42 -2.31
C ARG A 51 -10.07 -4.06 -2.90
N VAL A 52 -8.80 -3.81 -3.17
CA VAL A 52 -8.35 -2.64 -3.94
C VAL A 52 -7.77 -3.14 -5.25
N THR A 53 -8.35 -2.69 -6.35
CA THR A 53 -7.87 -2.98 -7.70
C THR A 53 -7.00 -1.83 -8.18
N LEU A 54 -5.79 -2.15 -8.63
CA LEU A 54 -4.82 -1.21 -9.15
C LEU A 54 -4.86 -1.16 -10.68
N ARG A 55 -4.46 -0.01 -11.22
CA ARG A 55 -4.43 0.24 -12.67
C ARG A 55 -3.41 -0.62 -13.40
N GLY A 56 -2.33 -1.02 -12.72
CA GLY A 56 -1.29 -1.86 -13.27
C GLY A 56 -0.53 -2.62 -12.19
N ALA A 57 0.45 -3.41 -12.64
CA ALA A 57 1.27 -4.25 -11.75
C ALA A 57 2.10 -3.44 -10.75
N TYR A 58 2.51 -2.22 -11.13
CA TYR A 58 3.28 -1.34 -10.27
C TYR A 58 2.54 -0.02 -10.06
N LEU A 59 2.62 0.48 -8.84
CA LEU A 59 2.19 1.82 -8.47
C LEU A 59 3.16 2.85 -9.06
N SER A 60 2.64 3.99 -9.50
CA SER A 60 3.45 5.18 -9.67
C SER A 60 4.08 5.60 -8.34
N ARG A 61 5.19 6.34 -8.37
CA ARG A 61 5.81 6.86 -7.13
C ARG A 61 4.82 7.68 -6.29
N GLY A 62 3.98 8.50 -6.93
CA GLY A 62 2.96 9.30 -6.26
C GLY A 62 1.90 8.44 -5.59
N GLY A 63 1.29 7.51 -6.33
CA GLY A 63 0.26 6.62 -5.77
C GLY A 63 0.80 5.68 -4.69
N ALA A 64 2.05 5.23 -4.81
CA ALA A 64 2.70 4.48 -3.75
C ALA A 64 2.90 5.31 -2.49
N HIS A 65 3.35 6.55 -2.60
CA HIS A 65 3.50 7.45 -1.46
C HIS A 65 2.15 7.71 -0.76
N ASP A 66 1.10 8.00 -1.53
CA ASP A 66 -0.23 8.25 -0.97
C ASP A 66 -0.82 7.01 -0.30
N LEU A 67 -0.66 5.82 -0.89
CA LEU A 67 -1.07 4.57 -0.24
C LEU A 67 -0.27 4.30 1.04
N LEU A 68 1.05 4.52 1.05
CA LEU A 68 1.85 4.38 2.26
C LEU A 68 1.40 5.35 3.36
N ALA A 69 1.12 6.61 3.01
CA ALA A 69 0.62 7.63 3.95
C ALA A 69 -0.76 7.26 4.50
N LEU A 70 -1.70 6.89 3.63
CA LEU A 70 -3.04 6.47 4.02
C LEU A 70 -3.00 5.24 4.93
N PHE A 71 -2.27 4.20 4.54
CA PHE A 71 -2.19 2.97 5.32
C PHE A 71 -1.51 3.21 6.67
N THR A 72 -0.49 4.06 6.72
CA THR A 72 0.15 4.46 7.99
C THR A 72 -0.84 5.19 8.90
N ARG A 73 -1.59 6.17 8.36
CA ARG A 73 -2.55 6.97 9.14
C ARG A 73 -3.63 6.11 9.80
N TYR A 74 -4.17 5.13 9.08
CA TYR A 74 -5.21 4.24 9.59
C TYR A 74 -4.63 2.94 10.20
N GLY A 75 -3.30 2.81 10.24
CA GLY A 75 -2.56 1.70 10.85
C GLY A 75 -2.74 0.35 10.16
N TYR A 76 -2.95 0.34 8.84
CA TYR A 76 -2.96 -0.88 8.04
C TYR A 76 -1.52 -1.37 7.76
N PRO A 77 -1.30 -2.69 7.61
CA PRO A 77 0.04 -3.22 7.33
C PRO A 77 0.60 -2.73 5.99
N LEU A 78 1.83 -2.22 5.97
CA LEU A 78 2.46 -1.73 4.73
C LEU A 78 3.08 -2.83 3.88
N ALA A 79 3.52 -3.94 4.48
CA ALA A 79 4.20 -5.04 3.80
C ALA A 79 3.45 -5.60 2.58
N MET A 80 2.11 -5.54 2.58
CA MET A 80 1.29 -5.99 1.44
C MET A 80 1.49 -5.14 0.17
N LEU A 81 1.87 -3.86 0.33
CA LEU A 81 2.09 -2.94 -0.78
C LEU A 81 3.41 -3.21 -1.49
N ARG A 82 4.35 -3.90 -0.83
CA ARG A 82 5.73 -4.13 -1.30
C ARG A 82 5.79 -4.77 -2.68
N LYS A 83 4.87 -5.67 -3.02
CA LYS A 83 4.85 -6.36 -4.33
C LYS A 83 4.48 -5.45 -5.51
N PHE A 84 3.90 -4.28 -5.24
CA PHE A 84 3.49 -3.32 -6.27
C PHE A 84 4.46 -2.14 -6.40
N LEU A 85 5.55 -2.14 -5.65
CA LEU A 85 6.53 -1.06 -5.72
C LEU A 85 7.40 -1.25 -6.96
N ALA A 86 7.48 -0.20 -7.78
CA ALA A 86 8.26 -0.25 -9.01
C ALA A 86 9.76 -0.45 -8.68
N PRO A 87 10.45 -1.43 -9.30
CA PRO A 87 11.88 -1.64 -9.10
C PRO A 87 12.73 -0.40 -9.45
N ALA A 88 12.25 0.43 -10.37
CA ALA A 88 12.90 1.69 -10.76
C ALA A 88 12.97 2.72 -9.61
N ASP A 89 12.11 2.60 -8.61
CA ASP A 89 11.99 3.49 -7.46
C ASP A 89 12.54 2.87 -6.16
N ASP A 90 13.19 1.70 -6.26
CA ASP A 90 13.64 0.91 -5.10
C ASP A 90 14.50 1.71 -4.11
N ALA A 91 15.40 2.57 -4.61
CA ALA A 91 16.23 3.42 -3.76
C ALA A 91 15.42 4.40 -2.89
N TRP A 92 14.28 4.88 -3.40
CA TRP A 92 13.39 5.78 -2.64
C TRP A 92 12.58 4.99 -1.60
N PHE A 93 12.06 3.83 -1.97
CA PHE A 93 11.32 2.98 -1.02
C PHE A 93 12.21 2.41 0.09
N ARG A 94 13.50 2.22 -0.20
CA ARG A 94 14.51 1.74 0.75
C ARG A 94 15.26 2.84 1.49
N ASP A 95 14.81 4.09 1.40
CA ASP A 95 15.41 5.19 2.16
C ASP A 95 15.30 4.90 3.68
N PRO A 96 16.42 4.75 4.41
CA PRO A 96 16.40 4.45 5.84
C PRO A 96 15.83 5.60 6.68
N ALA A 97 15.73 6.83 6.14
CA ALA A 97 15.11 7.96 6.81
C ALA A 97 13.59 8.01 6.64
N ALA A 98 13.03 7.20 5.74
CA ALA A 98 11.61 7.24 5.45
C ALA A 98 10.76 6.61 6.56
N TYR A 99 9.63 7.24 6.90
CA TYR A 99 8.75 6.76 7.97
C TYR A 99 8.17 5.37 7.71
N TRP A 100 8.08 4.94 6.45
CA TRP A 100 7.50 3.66 6.07
C TRP A 100 8.48 2.49 6.18
N ILE A 101 9.80 2.74 6.22
CA ILE A 101 10.82 1.70 5.99
C ILE A 101 10.67 0.51 6.94
N SER A 102 10.48 0.78 8.24
CA SER A 102 10.32 -0.25 9.25
C SER A 102 9.07 -1.09 9.00
N GLU A 103 7.92 -0.46 8.79
CA GLU A 103 6.65 -1.16 8.62
C GLU A 103 6.55 -1.90 7.27
N LEU A 104 7.23 -1.39 6.24
CA LEU A 104 7.23 -1.96 4.90
C LEU A 104 8.11 -3.21 4.78
N TYR A 105 9.15 -3.35 5.61
CA TYR A 105 10.14 -4.44 5.50
C TYR A 105 10.31 -5.31 6.76
N LYS A 106 9.64 -5.02 7.89
CA LYS A 106 9.77 -5.76 9.17
C LYS A 106 9.51 -7.26 9.12
N ASP A 107 8.77 -7.75 8.12
CA ASP A 107 8.42 -9.16 7.94
C ASP A 107 9.47 -9.93 7.11
N LEU A 108 10.49 -9.26 6.58
CA LEU A 108 11.58 -9.91 5.89
C LEU A 108 12.62 -10.45 6.89
N PRO A 109 13.11 -11.70 6.72
CA PRO A 109 14.02 -12.34 7.67
C PRO A 109 15.37 -11.62 7.81
N ASP A 110 15.83 -10.98 6.73
CA ASP A 110 17.14 -10.31 6.67
C ASP A 110 17.04 -8.78 6.83
N TYR A 111 15.85 -8.25 7.12
CA TYR A 111 15.70 -6.81 7.31
C TYR A 111 16.20 -6.39 8.69
N VAL A 112 17.25 -5.57 8.70
CA VAL A 112 17.73 -4.88 9.89
C VAL A 112 17.14 -3.46 9.87
N PRO A 113 16.32 -3.08 10.86
CA PRO A 113 15.77 -1.73 10.90
C PRO A 113 16.90 -0.70 11.05
N PRO A 114 16.79 0.47 10.40
CA PRO A 114 17.78 1.53 10.55
C PRO A 114 17.89 1.94 12.02
N THR A 115 19.12 2.11 12.47
CA THR A 115 19.42 2.51 13.85
C THR A 115 18.95 3.94 14.08
N ALA A 116 18.23 4.18 15.19
CA ALA A 116 17.77 5.52 15.56
C ALA A 116 18.98 6.45 15.73
N GLY A 117 19.26 7.28 14.72
CA GLY A 117 20.44 8.16 14.67
C GLY A 117 20.97 8.44 13.26
N GLU A 118 20.61 7.63 12.27
CA GLU A 118 21.10 7.80 10.88
C GLU A 118 20.13 8.58 9.97
N SER A 119 18.93 8.90 10.44
CA SER A 119 17.88 9.60 9.65
C SER A 119 17.94 11.13 9.72
N SER A 120 19.12 11.72 9.93
CA SER A 120 19.25 13.19 9.92
C SER A 120 20.59 13.62 9.33
N LEU A 121 20.60 13.75 8.00
CA LEU A 121 21.48 14.67 7.25
C LEU A 121 20.70 15.24 6.06
#